data_AF-A0A4P5NM26-F1
#
_entry.id   AF-A0A4P5NM26-F1
#
_cell.length_a   1.000
_cell.length_b   1.000
_cell.length_c   1.000
_cell.angle_alpha   90.00
_cell.angle_beta   90.00
_cell.angle_gamma   90.00
#
_symmetry.space_group_name_H-M   'P 1'
#
loop_
_entity.id
_entity.type
_entity.pdbx_description
1 polymer ?
#
loop_
_entity_poly.entity_id
_entity_poly.type
_entity_poly.pdbx_seq_one_letter_code
_entity_poly.pdbx_strand_id
1 'polypeptide(L)'
;MRKLLELNNFDICKIFKRLDDLGASSLGEDADMFGDTLEEAIQCGPRTHDLPFKLQTIAELRTLLACSDAEIDHITWALIRIDPTVEPEEPPNWGSFPSLRAFWSAVLHAFEHDPEVQETKGS
;
A
#
# COMPACT_ATOMS: atom_id res chain seq x y z
N MET A 1 -22.68 4.81 5.39
CA MET A 1 -21.40 4.86 4.64
C MET A 1 -21.71 5.35 3.25
N ARG A 2 -21.02 6.38 2.73
CA ARG A 2 -21.04 6.65 1.29
C ARG A 2 -20.49 5.41 0.60
N LYS A 3 -21.04 5.01 -0.55
CA LYS A 3 -20.44 3.93 -1.34
C LYS A 3 -19.04 4.40 -1.73
N LEU A 4 -18.00 3.63 -1.40
CA LEU A 4 -16.63 4.02 -1.70
C LEU A 4 -16.42 4.22 -3.21
N LEU A 5 -17.21 3.51 -4.03
CA LEU A 5 -17.30 3.67 -5.48
C LEU A 5 -17.78 5.05 -5.96
N GLU A 6 -18.46 5.83 -5.12
CA GLU A 6 -18.96 7.17 -5.47
C GLU A 6 -17.97 8.28 -5.06
N LEU A 7 -16.87 7.93 -4.40
CA LEU A 7 -15.86 8.91 -4.00
C LEU A 7 -14.97 9.27 -5.18
N ASN A 8 -14.67 10.56 -5.30
CA ASN A 8 -13.62 11.03 -6.20
C ASN A 8 -12.23 10.77 -5.59
N ASN A 9 -11.19 10.84 -6.41
CA ASN A 9 -9.81 10.59 -5.98
C ASN A 9 -9.40 11.48 -4.79
N PHE A 10 -9.83 12.75 -4.76
CA PHE A 10 -9.48 13.66 -3.68
C PHE A 10 -10.07 13.25 -2.32
N ASP A 11 -11.32 12.76 -2.30
CA ASP A 11 -11.93 12.23 -1.08
C ASP A 11 -11.29 10.90 -0.65
N ILE A 12 -10.87 10.08 -1.62
CA ILE A 12 -10.16 8.81 -1.36
C ILE A 12 -8.81 9.09 -0.70
N CYS A 13 -7.97 9.96 -1.28
CA CYS A 13 -6.67 10.34 -0.72
C CYS A 13 -6.79 10.96 0.69
N LYS A 14 -7.91 11.61 1.00
CA LYS A 14 -8.18 12.11 2.37
C LYS A 14 -8.49 11.02 3.38
N ILE A 15 -9.20 9.97 2.96
CA ILE A 15 -9.57 8.85 3.83
C ILE A 15 -8.37 7.94 4.04
N PHE A 16 -7.61 7.68 2.98
CA PHE A 16 -6.45 6.79 2.97
C PHE A 16 -5.16 7.59 2.83
N LYS A 17 -4.97 8.56 3.75
CA LYS A 17 -3.89 9.53 3.64
C LYS A 17 -2.52 8.86 3.69
N ARG A 18 -2.33 7.84 4.53
CA ARG A 18 -1.03 7.17 4.63
C ARG A 18 -0.76 6.31 3.39
N LEU A 19 -1.80 5.73 2.80
CA LEU A 19 -1.64 5.00 1.53
C LEU A 19 -1.37 5.94 0.35
N ASP A 20 -1.94 7.14 0.36
CA ASP A 20 -1.62 8.21 -0.61
C ASP A 20 -0.15 8.64 -0.45
N ASP A 21 0.31 8.85 0.78
CA ASP A 21 1.71 9.17 1.06
C ASP A 21 2.67 8.06 0.56
N LEU A 22 2.29 6.78 0.67
CA LEU A 22 3.08 5.67 0.09
C LEU A 22 3.04 5.66 -1.45
N GLY A 23 1.90 5.98 -2.05
CA GLY A 23 1.75 6.13 -3.50
C GLY A 23 2.50 7.34 -4.08
N ALA A 24 2.86 8.31 -3.23
CA ALA A 24 3.78 9.40 -3.56
C ALA A 24 5.25 9.05 -3.25
N SER A 25 5.54 7.81 -2.84
CA SER A 25 6.87 7.34 -2.41
C SER A 25 7.12 5.91 -2.91
N SER A 26 7.33 4.94 -2.01
CA SER A 26 7.77 3.58 -2.33
C SER A 26 6.79 2.76 -3.19
N LEU A 27 5.56 3.22 -3.38
CA LEU A 27 4.56 2.63 -4.27
C LEU A 27 4.15 3.59 -5.40
N GLY A 28 4.95 4.63 -5.63
CA GLY A 28 4.76 5.67 -6.64
C GLY A 28 5.55 5.41 -7.93
N GLU A 29 5.66 6.44 -8.75
CA GLU A 29 6.35 6.38 -10.06
C GLU A 29 7.80 5.87 -9.94
N ASP A 30 8.48 6.26 -8.86
CA ASP A 30 9.87 5.89 -8.60
C ASP A 30 10.00 4.69 -7.63
N ALA A 31 9.03 3.77 -7.62
CA ALA A 31 9.03 2.62 -6.70
C ALA A 31 10.29 1.74 -6.86
N ASP A 32 10.85 1.66 -8.06
CA ASP A 32 12.09 0.98 -8.41
C ASP A 32 13.35 1.58 -7.75
N MET A 33 13.27 2.81 -7.25
CA MET A 33 14.36 3.38 -6.44
C MET A 33 14.39 2.83 -5.00
N PHE A 34 13.35 2.12 -4.55
CA PHE A 34 13.21 1.62 -3.18
C PHE A 34 13.57 0.14 -3.02
N GLY A 35 13.87 -0.55 -4.12
CA GLY A 35 14.31 -1.96 -4.15
C GLY A 35 14.48 -2.43 -5.59
N ASP A 36 15.08 -3.60 -5.79
CA ASP A 36 15.20 -4.22 -7.11
C ASP A 36 13.92 -5.00 -7.50
N THR A 37 13.02 -5.22 -6.54
CA THR A 37 11.72 -5.89 -6.71
C THR A 37 10.60 -5.14 -6.01
N LEU A 38 9.35 -5.38 -6.45
CA LEU A 38 8.16 -4.85 -5.81
C LEU A 38 8.05 -5.28 -4.34
N GLU A 39 8.46 -6.50 -4.01
CA GLU A 39 8.50 -6.96 -2.61
C GLU A 39 9.48 -6.14 -1.77
N GLU A 40 10.67 -5.83 -2.30
CA GLU A 40 11.65 -5.00 -1.60
C GLU A 40 11.16 -3.56 -1.42
N ALA A 41 10.52 -2.98 -2.43
CA ALA A 41 9.91 -1.66 -2.33
C ALA A 41 8.82 -1.62 -1.25
N ILE A 42 7.99 -2.68 -1.14
CA ILE A 42 7.00 -2.83 -0.06
C ILE A 42 7.68 -2.88 1.31
N GLN A 43 8.79 -3.62 1.45
CA GLN A 43 9.54 -3.71 2.71
C GLN A 43 10.25 -2.39 3.08
N CYS A 44 10.53 -1.53 2.10
CA CYS A 44 11.11 -0.21 2.34
C CYS A 44 10.11 0.77 2.96
N GLY A 45 8.81 0.64 2.64
CA GLY A 45 7.72 1.46 3.17
C GLY A 45 7.76 1.65 4.70
N PRO A 46 7.68 0.59 5.53
CA PRO A 46 7.71 0.75 6.97
C PRO A 46 9.08 1.26 7.49
N ARG A 47 10.21 0.87 6.88
CA ARG A 47 11.56 1.22 7.36
C ARG A 47 11.85 2.73 7.34
N THR A 48 11.16 3.46 6.49
CA THR A 48 11.37 4.90 6.26
C THR A 48 10.43 5.79 7.07
N HIS A 49 9.51 5.20 7.84
CA HIS A 49 8.47 5.92 8.57
C HIS A 49 8.51 5.64 10.07
N ASP A 50 7.88 6.52 10.86
CA ASP A 50 7.79 6.39 12.31
C ASP A 50 6.62 5.49 12.75
N LEU A 51 6.63 5.07 14.02
CA LEU A 51 5.57 4.24 14.59
C LEU A 51 4.15 4.80 14.42
N PRO A 52 3.86 6.10 14.69
CA PRO A 52 2.54 6.66 14.44
C PRO A 52 2.07 6.50 12.99
N PHE A 53 2.95 6.75 12.01
CA PHE A 53 2.65 6.52 10.61
C PHE A 53 2.31 5.04 10.37
N LYS A 54 3.17 4.12 10.83
CA LYS A 54 2.99 2.67 10.64
C LYS A 54 1.64 2.18 11.17
N LEU A 55 1.28 2.55 12.39
CA LEU A 55 0.02 2.14 13.02
C LEU A 55 -1.20 2.68 12.27
N GLN A 56 -1.11 3.91 11.78
CA GLN A 56 -2.19 4.54 11.01
C GLN A 56 -2.32 3.88 9.62
N THR A 57 -1.21 3.55 8.95
CA THR A 57 -1.19 2.78 7.70
C THR A 57 -1.84 1.40 7.89
N ILE A 58 -1.53 0.69 8.98
CA ILE A 58 -2.17 -0.62 9.28
C ILE A 58 -3.69 -0.49 9.39
N ALA A 59 -4.18 0.56 10.06
CA ALA A 59 -5.61 0.80 10.21
C ALA A 59 -6.29 1.11 8.86
N GLU A 60 -5.64 1.91 8.01
CA GLU A 60 -6.10 2.21 6.65
C GLU A 60 -6.11 0.95 5.77
N LEU A 61 -5.06 0.13 5.80
CA LEU A 61 -4.96 -1.14 5.04
C LEU A 61 -6.03 -2.13 5.46
N ARG A 62 -6.30 -2.28 6.76
CA ARG A 62 -7.38 -3.15 7.25
C ARG A 62 -8.75 -2.66 6.79
N THR A 63 -8.96 -1.34 6.76
CA THR A 63 -10.19 -0.74 6.23
C THR A 63 -10.34 -1.01 4.74
N LEU A 64 -9.28 -0.82 3.95
CA LEU A 64 -9.26 -1.11 2.52
C LEU A 64 -9.54 -2.60 2.25
N LEU A 65 -8.87 -3.50 2.96
CA LEU A 65 -9.01 -4.95 2.77
C LEU A 65 -10.38 -5.49 3.23
N ALA A 66 -11.12 -4.75 4.05
CA ALA A 66 -12.51 -5.08 4.38
C ALA A 66 -13.50 -4.75 3.25
N CYS A 67 -13.08 -3.98 2.24
CA CYS A 67 -13.91 -3.60 1.10
C CYS A 67 -14.03 -4.73 0.07
N SER A 68 -14.99 -4.60 -0.85
CA SER A 68 -15.12 -5.49 -2.01
C SER A 68 -13.98 -5.27 -3.02
N ASP A 69 -13.72 -6.26 -3.89
CA ASP A 69 -12.66 -6.15 -4.89
C ASP A 69 -12.88 -4.98 -5.88
N ALA A 70 -14.13 -4.68 -6.21
CA ALA A 70 -14.48 -3.52 -7.05
C ALA A 70 -14.18 -2.18 -6.36
N GLU A 71 -14.36 -2.11 -5.04
CA GLU A 71 -13.99 -0.92 -4.26
C GLU A 71 -12.48 -0.80 -4.11
N ILE A 72 -11.78 -1.93 -3.89
CA ILE A 72 -10.32 -1.95 -3.85
C ILE A 72 -9.75 -1.46 -5.18
N ASP A 73 -10.27 -1.93 -6.31
CA ASP A 73 -9.84 -1.48 -7.63
C ASP A 73 -9.99 0.05 -7.78
N HIS A 74 -11.19 0.57 -7.53
CA HIS A 74 -11.46 2.01 -7.60
C HIS A 74 -10.55 2.85 -6.69
N ILE A 75 -10.34 2.40 -5.44
CA ILE A 75 -9.50 3.10 -4.46
C ILE A 75 -8.03 3.02 -4.84
N THR A 76 -7.55 1.87 -5.30
CA THR A 76 -6.14 1.64 -5.60
C THR A 76 -5.64 2.62 -6.64
N TRP A 77 -6.39 2.80 -7.73
CA TRP A 77 -5.99 3.69 -8.82
C TRP A 77 -6.03 5.18 -8.45
N ALA A 78 -6.71 5.54 -7.35
CA ALA A 78 -6.57 6.89 -6.79
C ALA A 78 -5.24 7.04 -6.02
N LEU A 79 -4.82 6.00 -5.29
CA LEU A 79 -3.72 6.05 -4.34
C LEU A 79 -2.34 5.81 -4.95
N ILE A 80 -2.17 4.81 -5.81
CA ILE A 80 -0.86 4.43 -6.34
C ILE A 80 -0.72 4.83 -7.81
N ARG A 81 0.52 4.77 -8.30
CA ARG A 81 0.86 5.11 -9.70
C ARG A 81 1.50 3.95 -10.47
N ILE A 82 1.66 2.80 -9.83
CA ILE A 82 2.12 1.56 -10.44
C ILE A 82 0.96 0.57 -10.58
N ASP A 83 1.04 -0.33 -11.58
CA ASP A 83 0.18 -1.52 -11.62
C ASP A 83 0.94 -2.70 -11.00
N PRO A 84 0.59 -3.11 -9.76
CA PRO A 84 1.31 -4.18 -9.07
C PRO A 84 0.89 -5.58 -9.56
N THR A 85 -0.04 -5.68 -10.51
CA THR A 85 -0.60 -6.96 -10.99
C THR A 85 -0.03 -7.41 -12.32
N VAL A 86 0.78 -6.57 -12.94
CA VAL A 86 1.49 -6.86 -14.19
C VAL A 86 2.98 -6.86 -13.93
N GLU A 87 3.70 -7.71 -14.66
CA GLU A 87 5.16 -7.67 -14.66
C GLU A 87 5.61 -6.58 -15.65
N PRO A 88 6.21 -5.48 -15.17
CA PRO A 88 6.65 -4.40 -16.05
C PRO A 88 7.87 -4.82 -16.88
N GLU A 89 8.06 -4.18 -18.03
CA GLU A 89 9.26 -4.37 -18.85
C GLU A 89 10.52 -3.83 -18.14
N GLU A 90 10.37 -2.73 -17.40
CA GLU A 90 11.42 -2.10 -16.61
C GLU A 90 10.93 -1.78 -15.19
N PRO A 91 11.70 -2.12 -14.13
CA PRO A 91 12.92 -2.93 -14.16
C PRO A 91 12.64 -4.43 -14.43
N PRO A 92 13.55 -5.17 -15.08
CA PRO A 92 13.36 -6.60 -15.33
C PRO A 92 13.35 -7.39 -14.02
N ASN A 93 12.42 -8.35 -13.89
CA ASN A 93 12.16 -9.13 -12.67
C ASN A 93 11.56 -8.34 -11.50
N TRP A 94 10.92 -7.20 -11.77
CA TRP A 94 10.22 -6.43 -10.74
C TRP A 94 9.22 -7.26 -9.92
N GLY A 95 8.61 -8.26 -10.57
CA GLY A 95 7.59 -9.11 -9.97
C GLY A 95 6.19 -8.52 -10.07
N SER A 96 5.21 -9.32 -9.66
CA SER A 96 3.80 -8.94 -9.66
C SER A 96 3.00 -9.74 -8.63
N PHE A 97 1.82 -9.24 -8.30
CA PHE A 97 0.85 -9.91 -7.45
C PHE A 97 -0.35 -10.42 -8.24
N PRO A 98 -0.95 -11.56 -7.85
CA PRO A 98 -2.08 -12.14 -8.58
C PRO A 98 -3.38 -11.31 -8.48
N SER A 99 -3.42 -10.29 -7.61
CA SER A 99 -4.54 -9.36 -7.48
C SER A 99 -4.15 -8.14 -6.63
N LEU A 100 -4.90 -7.04 -6.76
CA LEU A 100 -4.74 -5.86 -5.89
C LEU A 100 -4.94 -6.21 -4.41
N ARG A 101 -5.85 -7.13 -4.09
CA ARG A 101 -6.03 -7.62 -2.72
C ARG A 101 -4.78 -8.32 -2.20
N ALA A 102 -4.14 -9.16 -3.02
CA ALA A 102 -2.90 -9.84 -2.65
C ALA A 102 -1.76 -8.84 -2.43
N PHE A 103 -1.64 -7.85 -3.31
CA PHE A 103 -0.70 -6.73 -3.15
C PHE A 103 -0.91 -5.97 -1.83
N TRP A 104 -2.12 -5.47 -1.57
CA TRP A 104 -2.41 -4.74 -0.33
C TRP A 104 -2.28 -5.61 0.92
N SER A 105 -2.52 -6.92 0.81
CA SER A 105 -2.27 -7.88 1.90
C SER A 105 -0.78 -8.03 2.19
N ALA A 106 0.07 -8.00 1.17
CA ALA A 106 1.52 -8.02 1.33
C ALA A 106 2.04 -6.71 1.96
N VAL A 107 1.50 -5.56 1.55
CA VAL A 107 1.80 -4.27 2.20
C VAL A 107 1.40 -4.31 3.68
N LEU A 108 0.19 -4.79 4.00
CA LEU A 108 -0.24 -4.96 5.38
C LEU A 108 0.70 -5.87 6.16
N HIS A 109 1.10 -7.00 5.57
CA HIS A 109 2.00 -7.94 6.21
C HIS A 109 3.35 -7.30 6.55
N ALA A 110 3.94 -6.52 5.63
CA ALA A 110 5.20 -5.81 5.86
C ALA A 110 5.10 -4.81 7.02
N PHE A 111 4.03 -4.00 7.07
CA PHE A 111 3.82 -3.06 8.15
C PHE A 111 3.53 -3.75 9.49
N GLU A 112 2.74 -4.81 9.50
CA GLU A 112 2.43 -5.54 10.73
C GLU A 112 3.65 -6.23 11.32
N HIS A 113 4.61 -6.67 10.49
CA HIS A 113 5.83 -7.37 10.91
C HIS A 113 7.05 -6.47 11.07
N ASP A 114 6.89 -5.15 10.90
CA ASP A 114 7.94 -4.20 11.23
C ASP A 114 8.33 -4.32 12.73
N PRO A 115 9.63 -4.35 13.06
CA PRO A 115 10.09 -4.56 14.44
C PRO A 115 9.49 -3.56 15.44
N GLU A 116 9.40 -2.28 15.07
CA GLU A 116 8.88 -1.23 15.95
C GLU A 116 7.39 -1.45 16.26
N VAL A 117 6.62 -1.94 15.28
CA VAL A 117 5.21 -2.29 15.47
C VAL A 117 5.07 -3.55 16.34
N GLN A 118 5.92 -4.56 16.14
CA GLN A 118 5.87 -5.80 16.92
C GLN A 118 6.22 -5.58 18.39
N GLU A 119 7.18 -4.69 18.69
CA GLU A 119 7.54 -4.31 20.07
C GLU A 119 6.37 -3.70 20.85
N THR A 120 5.46 -2.97 20.17
CA THR A 120 4.25 -2.41 20.81
C THR A 120 3.17 -3.43 21.13
N LYS A 121 3.16 -4.59 20.45
CA LYS A 121 2.19 -5.67 20.73
C LYS A 121 2.60 -6.53 21.93
N GLY A 122 3.88 -6.54 22.26
CA GLY A 122 4.47 -7.31 23.36
C GLY A 122 4.59 -6.56 24.69
N SER A 123 4.23 -5.27 24.72
CA SER A 123 4.23 -4.42 25.92
C SER A 123 2.83 -4.34 26.54
#